data_AF-A0A2V3TXI7-F1
#
_entry.id   AF-A0A2V3TXI7-F1
#
_cell.length_a   1.000
_cell.length_b   1.000
_cell.length_c   1.000
_cell.angle_alpha   90.00
_cell.angle_beta   90.00
_cell.angle_gamma   90.00
#
_symmetry.space_group_name_H-M   'P 1'
#
loop_
_entity.id
_entity.type
_entity.pdbx_description
1 polymer ?
#
loop_
_entity_poly.entity_id
_entity_poly.type
_entity_poly.pdbx_seq_one_letter_code
_entity_poly.pdbx_strand_id
1 'polypeptide(L)'
;MLPSPFWADLTTTDFDRAAMEDVIAVLPVAAVEQHGPHLPLGTDAMIMEGYVTRIAAGLPADLSVSFLPIQSIGHSPEHLAFSGTLTLSAEAAIAAWRGIGESVYRAGCRKLVIVSSHGGNSAVVDIVAQSLRANWGLTVVTVSWQRFGYPAGLFDAEEIRHGIHGGDIETSLMLAFHPDKVRMEEAEAFPSLTAEMERDYTWLRHPRPAGFSWMAQDLNPAGVVGDAAAATAAKGEAAAAHGVAAFIALLREVQCFSL
;
A
#
# COMPACT_ATOMS: atom_id res chain seq x y z
N MET A 1 -9.05 -22.47 -12.84
CA MET A 1 -8.58 -21.78 -11.61
C MET A 1 -7.09 -22.03 -11.50
N LEU A 2 -6.33 -21.03 -11.08
CA LEU A 2 -4.89 -21.18 -10.90
C LEU A 2 -4.61 -22.11 -9.70
N PRO A 3 -3.56 -22.96 -9.75
CA PRO A 3 -3.21 -23.86 -8.65
C PRO A 3 -2.65 -23.12 -7.43
N SER A 4 -2.15 -21.90 -7.60
CA SER A 4 -1.73 -20.99 -6.54
C SER A 4 -2.22 -19.57 -6.85
N PRO A 5 -2.61 -18.78 -5.83
CA PRO A 5 -2.87 -17.36 -6.01
C PRO A 5 -1.58 -16.54 -6.14
N PHE A 6 -0.39 -17.14 -6.05
CA PHE A 6 0.89 -16.43 -6.19
C PHE A 6 1.53 -16.72 -7.54
N TRP A 7 1.85 -15.67 -8.29
CA TRP A 7 2.40 -15.77 -9.64
C TRP A 7 3.68 -16.61 -9.70
N ALA A 8 4.55 -16.45 -8.69
CA ALA A 8 5.85 -17.12 -8.65
C ALA A 8 5.78 -18.62 -8.33
N ASP A 9 4.64 -19.11 -7.83
CA ASP A 9 4.41 -20.53 -7.57
C ASP A 9 3.91 -21.27 -8.82
N LEU A 10 3.48 -20.54 -9.85
CA LEU A 10 2.94 -21.10 -11.08
C LEU A 10 4.07 -21.59 -12.00
N THR A 11 3.81 -22.70 -12.68
CA THR A 11 4.69 -23.23 -13.72
C THR A 11 4.30 -22.68 -15.09
N THR A 12 5.21 -22.74 -16.07
CA THR A 12 4.89 -22.40 -17.48
C THR A 12 3.66 -23.16 -17.98
N THR A 13 3.51 -24.44 -17.60
CA THR A 13 2.36 -25.24 -18.01
C THR A 13 1.04 -24.81 -17.36
N ASP A 14 1.08 -24.12 -16.21
CA ASP A 14 -0.13 -23.54 -15.62
C ASP A 14 -0.58 -22.33 -16.44
N PHE A 15 0.35 -21.49 -16.91
CA PHE A 15 0.06 -20.39 -17.82
C PHE A 15 -0.49 -20.87 -19.17
N ASP A 16 0.05 -21.95 -19.73
CA ASP A 16 -0.43 -22.51 -21.02
C ASP A 16 -1.88 -23.03 -20.94
N ARG A 17 -2.34 -23.41 -19.74
CA ARG A 17 -3.66 -24.03 -19.50
C ARG A 17 -4.70 -23.04 -18.99
N ALA A 18 -4.27 -21.96 -18.36
CA ALA A 18 -5.16 -20.97 -17.75
C ALA A 18 -5.70 -20.00 -18.81
N ALA A 19 -6.97 -19.64 -18.70
CA ALA A 19 -7.55 -18.49 -19.39
C ALA A 19 -7.05 -17.21 -18.70
N MET A 20 -5.83 -16.79 -19.02
CA MET A 20 -5.16 -15.67 -18.36
C MET A 20 -5.90 -14.35 -18.56
N GLU A 21 -6.73 -14.22 -19.60
CA GLU A 21 -7.62 -13.07 -19.81
C GLU A 21 -8.64 -12.87 -18.68
N ASP A 22 -9.02 -13.95 -17.97
CA ASP A 22 -9.92 -13.92 -16.81
C ASP A 22 -9.18 -13.69 -15.48
N VAL A 23 -7.84 -13.75 -15.50
CA VAL A 23 -7.01 -13.57 -14.31
C VAL A 23 -6.78 -12.08 -14.05
N ILE A 24 -7.07 -11.65 -12.83
CA ILE A 24 -6.67 -10.34 -12.31
C ILE A 24 -5.27 -10.49 -11.72
N ALA A 25 -4.27 -9.88 -12.35
CA ALA A 25 -2.96 -9.76 -11.74
C ALA A 25 -2.99 -8.65 -10.67
N VAL A 26 -2.33 -8.87 -9.54
CA VAL A 26 -2.17 -7.86 -8.48
C VAL A 26 -0.70 -7.58 -8.30
N LEU A 27 -0.26 -6.35 -8.49
CA LEU A 27 1.09 -5.87 -8.22
C LEU A 27 1.12 -5.14 -6.87
N PRO A 28 1.65 -5.76 -5.81
CA PRO A 28 1.81 -5.09 -4.53
C PRO A 28 3.09 -4.25 -4.54
N VAL A 29 2.99 -2.95 -4.24
CA VAL A 29 4.12 -2.04 -4.10
C VAL A 29 4.18 -1.47 -2.69
N ALA A 30 5.36 -1.45 -2.09
CA ALA A 30 5.59 -1.01 -0.71
C ALA A 30 6.77 -0.03 -0.67
N ALA A 31 7.37 0.17 0.49
CA ALA A 31 8.63 0.89 0.66
C ALA A 31 9.48 0.30 1.80
N VAL A 32 10.73 0.78 1.86
CA VAL A 32 11.65 0.57 2.99
C VAL A 32 12.10 1.95 3.47
N GLU A 33 11.51 2.40 4.57
CA GLU A 33 11.65 3.77 5.05
C GLU A 33 11.50 3.87 6.57
N GLN A 34 12.06 4.92 7.15
CA GLN A 34 11.91 5.22 8.58
C GLN A 34 10.43 5.24 8.98
N HIS A 35 10.10 4.66 10.14
CA HIS A 35 8.79 4.77 10.80
C HIS A 35 9.03 5.08 12.28
N GLY A 36 9.93 6.05 12.53
CA GLY A 36 10.29 6.49 13.87
C GLY A 36 11.09 5.45 14.65
N PRO A 37 11.16 5.62 15.99
CA PRO A 37 11.99 4.76 16.84
C PRO A 37 11.34 3.39 17.14
N HIS A 38 10.01 3.27 17.00
CA HIS A 38 9.24 2.12 17.46
C HIS A 38 8.96 1.06 16.39
N LEU A 39 9.01 1.42 15.10
CA LEU A 39 8.72 0.52 13.98
C LEU A 39 9.96 0.23 13.11
N PRO A 40 10.03 -0.97 12.49
CA PRO A 40 11.13 -1.32 11.60
C PRO A 40 11.01 -0.58 10.26
N LEU A 41 12.15 -0.43 9.56
CA LEU A 41 12.20 0.18 8.23
C LEU A 41 11.34 -0.54 7.17
N GLY A 42 11.01 -1.81 7.40
CA GLY A 42 10.20 -2.62 6.48
C GLY A 42 8.70 -2.59 6.77
N THR A 43 8.19 -1.63 7.53
CA THR A 43 6.79 -1.55 7.97
C THR A 43 5.81 -1.69 6.79
N ASP A 44 5.98 -0.90 5.73
CA ASP A 44 5.11 -0.96 4.55
C ASP A 44 5.10 -2.32 3.87
N ALA A 45 6.28 -2.95 3.76
CA ALA A 45 6.42 -4.26 3.13
C ALA A 45 5.78 -5.36 3.98
N MET A 46 5.93 -5.29 5.31
CA MET A 46 5.33 -6.22 6.26
C MET A 46 3.81 -6.07 6.33
N ILE A 47 3.30 -4.84 6.29
CA ILE A 47 1.85 -4.57 6.17
C ILE A 47 1.31 -5.14 4.87
N MET A 48 2.01 -4.92 3.74
CA MET A 48 1.63 -5.48 2.45
C MET A 48 1.57 -7.01 2.47
N GLU A 49 2.60 -7.66 3.03
CA GLU A 49 2.67 -9.11 3.19
C GLU A 49 1.51 -9.64 4.05
N GLY A 50 1.20 -8.98 5.16
CA GLY A 50 0.08 -9.32 6.03
C GLY A 50 -1.27 -9.28 5.31
N TYR A 51 -1.54 -8.22 4.55
CA TYR A 51 -2.75 -8.12 3.72
C TYR A 51 -2.81 -9.19 2.63
N VAL A 52 -1.75 -9.32 1.82
CA VAL A 52 -1.68 -10.28 0.72
C VAL A 52 -1.91 -11.71 1.22
N THR A 53 -1.27 -12.09 2.33
CA THR A 53 -1.43 -13.42 2.95
C THR A 53 -2.87 -13.70 3.35
N ARG A 54 -3.52 -12.74 4.03
CA ARG A 54 -4.91 -12.89 4.49
C ARG A 54 -5.90 -12.91 3.33
N ILE A 55 -5.69 -12.10 2.29
CA ILE A 55 -6.53 -12.10 1.09
C ILE A 55 -6.39 -13.42 0.34
N ALA A 56 -5.15 -13.89 0.13
CA ALA A 56 -4.91 -15.15 -0.56
C ALA A 56 -5.58 -16.33 0.16
N ALA A 57 -5.55 -16.36 1.49
CA ALA A 57 -6.22 -17.38 2.30
C ALA A 57 -7.75 -17.29 2.25
N GLY A 58 -8.30 -16.08 2.06
CA GLY A 58 -9.75 -15.79 2.01
C GLY A 58 -10.33 -15.63 0.61
N LEU A 59 -9.56 -15.93 -0.45
CA LEU A 59 -9.96 -15.63 -1.82
C LEU A 59 -11.15 -16.53 -2.25
N PRO A 60 -12.26 -15.96 -2.73
CA PRO A 60 -13.36 -16.74 -3.28
C PRO A 60 -12.93 -17.60 -4.46
N ALA A 61 -13.40 -18.86 -4.53
CA ALA A 61 -13.01 -19.83 -5.55
C ALA A 61 -13.32 -19.39 -7.00
N ASP A 62 -14.31 -18.54 -7.20
CA ASP A 62 -14.72 -18.00 -8.50
C ASP A 62 -14.02 -16.68 -8.86
N LEU A 63 -13.08 -16.20 -8.03
CA LEU A 63 -12.16 -15.11 -8.35
C LEU A 63 -10.79 -15.68 -8.75
N SER A 64 -10.44 -15.57 -10.02
CA SER A 64 -9.10 -15.90 -10.52
C SER A 64 -8.17 -14.71 -10.32
N VAL A 65 -7.37 -14.74 -9.27
CA VAL A 65 -6.42 -13.66 -8.91
C VAL A 65 -5.02 -14.24 -8.79
N SER A 66 -4.02 -13.49 -9.26
CA SER A 66 -2.61 -13.84 -9.07
C SER A 66 -1.81 -12.66 -8.52
N PHE A 67 -1.26 -12.80 -7.32
CA PHE A 67 -0.36 -11.83 -6.70
C PHE A 67 1.05 -11.97 -7.27
N LEU A 68 1.55 -10.88 -7.81
CA LEU A 68 2.94 -10.73 -8.24
C LEU A 68 3.85 -10.57 -7.01
N PRO A 69 5.17 -10.80 -7.14
CA PRO A 69 6.11 -10.54 -6.05
C PRO A 69 6.00 -9.11 -5.53
N ILE A 70 5.98 -8.95 -4.20
CA ILE A 70 5.93 -7.64 -3.54
C ILE A 70 7.16 -6.83 -3.96
N GLN A 71 6.93 -5.61 -4.44
CA GLN A 71 8.00 -4.65 -4.70
C GLN A 71 8.32 -3.92 -3.40
N SER A 72 9.20 -4.51 -2.57
CA SER A 72 9.48 -4.01 -1.22
C SER A 72 10.18 -2.66 -1.19
N ILE A 73 11.04 -2.36 -2.17
CA ILE A 73 11.72 -1.07 -2.27
C ILE A 73 10.95 -0.22 -3.29
N GLY A 74 10.27 0.81 -2.79
CA GLY A 74 9.46 1.74 -3.58
C GLY A 74 10.14 3.07 -3.86
N HIS A 75 9.32 4.09 -4.10
CA HIS A 75 9.74 5.48 -4.25
C HIS A 75 9.31 6.28 -3.02
N SER A 76 10.29 6.59 -2.17
CA SER A 76 10.15 7.21 -0.84
C SER A 76 11.20 8.33 -0.64
N PRO A 77 11.29 9.34 -1.53
CA PRO A 77 12.25 10.42 -1.39
C PRO A 77 12.00 11.30 -0.14
N GLU A 78 10.77 11.39 0.34
CA GLU A 78 10.36 12.20 1.48
C GLU A 78 10.97 11.71 2.81
N HIS A 79 11.51 10.49 2.86
CA HIS A 79 12.17 9.89 4.03
C HIS A 79 13.71 9.92 3.97
N LEU A 80 14.32 10.63 3.01
CA LEU A 80 15.79 10.63 2.79
C LEU A 80 16.62 11.28 3.90
N ALA A 81 16.02 12.09 4.77
CA ALA A 81 16.73 12.70 5.91
C ALA A 81 17.06 11.69 7.01
N PHE A 82 16.50 10.49 6.95
CA PHE A 82 16.60 9.46 7.99
C PHE A 82 17.46 8.29 7.50
N SER A 83 18.27 7.75 8.41
CA SER A 83 19.21 6.67 8.09
C SER A 83 18.48 5.35 7.82
N GLY A 84 18.93 4.62 6.80
CA GLY A 84 18.46 3.27 6.50
C GLY A 84 17.37 3.18 5.43
N THR A 85 16.71 4.29 5.09
CA THR A 85 15.74 4.34 3.98
C THR A 85 16.37 3.86 2.67
N LEU A 86 15.72 2.92 1.99
CA LEU A 86 16.07 2.47 0.65
C LEU A 86 14.98 2.94 -0.30
N THR A 87 15.33 3.80 -1.26
CA THR A 87 14.36 4.33 -2.23
C THR A 87 14.89 4.22 -3.65
N LEU A 88 14.00 3.86 -4.57
CA LEU A 88 14.21 4.01 -6.00
C LEU A 88 13.99 5.47 -6.42
N SER A 89 14.66 5.88 -7.49
CA SER A 89 14.23 7.07 -8.22
C SER A 89 12.87 6.81 -8.87
N ALA A 90 12.11 7.86 -9.16
CA ALA A 90 10.82 7.72 -9.83
C ALA A 90 10.98 7.03 -11.19
N GLU A 91 12.03 7.35 -11.95
CA GLU A 91 12.33 6.75 -13.25
C GLU A 91 12.59 5.25 -13.14
N ALA A 92 13.37 4.83 -12.13
CA ALA A 92 13.67 3.43 -11.90
C ALA A 92 12.41 2.65 -11.51
N ALA A 93 11.60 3.19 -10.61
CA ALA A 93 10.33 2.58 -10.20
C ALA A 93 9.34 2.47 -11.38
N ILE A 94 9.16 3.56 -12.15
CA ILE A 94 8.31 3.57 -13.35
C ILE A 94 8.77 2.52 -14.35
N ALA A 95 10.08 2.48 -14.65
CA ALA A 95 10.63 1.55 -15.62
C ALA A 95 10.43 0.08 -15.18
N ALA A 96 10.72 -0.23 -13.92
CA ALA A 96 10.57 -1.57 -13.38
C ALA A 96 9.10 -2.02 -13.38
N TRP A 97 8.20 -1.24 -12.79
CA TRP A 97 6.79 -1.63 -12.66
C TRP A 97 6.05 -1.65 -13.99
N ARG A 98 6.41 -0.78 -14.94
CA ARG A 98 5.92 -0.88 -16.31
C ARG A 98 6.39 -2.16 -16.99
N GLY A 99 7.65 -2.55 -16.82
CA GLY A 99 8.18 -3.82 -17.36
C GLY A 99 7.48 -5.05 -16.78
N ILE A 100 7.10 -5.00 -15.50
CA ILE A 100 6.28 -6.05 -14.87
C ILE A 100 4.88 -6.06 -15.50
N GLY A 101 4.22 -4.91 -15.61
CA GLY A 101 2.90 -4.82 -16.25
C GLY A 101 2.89 -5.28 -17.72
N GLU A 102 3.95 -5.00 -18.47
CA GLU A 102 4.12 -5.53 -19.83
C GLU A 102 4.25 -7.06 -19.81
N SER A 103 4.97 -7.63 -18.85
CA SER A 103 5.10 -9.09 -18.70
C SER A 103 3.76 -9.74 -18.38
N VAL A 104 2.95 -9.11 -17.53
CA VAL A 104 1.56 -9.51 -17.23
C VAL A 104 0.70 -9.49 -18.49
N TYR A 105 0.80 -8.44 -19.32
CA TYR A 105 0.08 -8.39 -20.60
C TYR A 105 0.50 -9.51 -21.56
N ARG A 106 1.82 -9.76 -21.69
CA ARG A 106 2.37 -10.83 -22.54
C ARG A 106 1.96 -12.23 -22.08
N ALA A 107 1.75 -12.42 -20.79
CA ALA A 107 1.23 -13.66 -20.23
C ALA A 107 -0.29 -13.87 -20.47
N GLY A 108 -0.99 -12.89 -21.06
CA GLY A 108 -2.40 -13.02 -21.45
C GLY A 108 -3.38 -12.26 -20.56
N CYS A 109 -2.94 -11.76 -19.40
CA CYS A 109 -3.80 -10.95 -18.52
C CYS A 109 -4.25 -9.65 -19.22
N ARG A 110 -5.47 -9.21 -18.87
CA ARG A 110 -6.04 -7.93 -19.34
C ARG A 110 -6.35 -6.94 -18.23
N LYS A 111 -6.29 -7.40 -16.97
CA LYS A 111 -6.59 -6.64 -15.77
C LYS A 111 -5.41 -6.69 -14.81
N LEU A 112 -5.02 -5.52 -14.31
CA LEU A 112 -3.97 -5.35 -13.32
C LEU A 112 -4.47 -4.43 -12.20
N VAL A 113 -4.31 -4.86 -10.96
CA VAL A 113 -4.50 -4.00 -9.79
C VAL A 113 -3.13 -3.69 -9.21
N ILE A 114 -2.76 -2.41 -9.12
CA ILE A 114 -1.56 -1.97 -8.40
C ILE A 114 -2.03 -1.48 -7.04
N VAL A 115 -1.61 -2.17 -5.97
CA VAL A 115 -1.98 -1.83 -4.60
C VAL A 115 -0.75 -1.35 -3.83
N SER A 116 -0.86 -0.20 -3.17
CA SER A 116 0.22 0.40 -2.39
C SER A 116 -0.03 0.32 -0.89
N SER A 117 1.01 0.03 -0.10
CA SER A 117 1.03 0.28 1.35
C SER A 117 1.70 1.59 1.73
N HIS A 118 2.47 2.20 0.81
CA HIS A 118 3.18 3.46 1.03
C HIS A 118 2.59 4.62 0.22
N GLY A 119 2.50 5.80 0.84
CA GLY A 119 1.89 7.00 0.25
C GLY A 119 2.68 7.59 -0.93
N GLY A 120 4.00 7.70 -0.82
CA GLY A 120 4.90 8.32 -1.81
C GLY A 120 4.91 7.63 -3.18
N ASN A 121 4.51 6.36 -3.22
CA ASN A 121 4.34 5.61 -4.47
C ASN A 121 3.20 6.15 -5.37
N SER A 122 2.25 6.94 -4.82
CA SER A 122 0.99 7.28 -5.51
C SER A 122 1.20 7.89 -6.90
N ALA A 123 2.05 8.91 -7.02
CA ALA A 123 2.29 9.59 -8.30
C ALA A 123 2.98 8.67 -9.33
N VAL A 124 3.92 7.84 -8.86
CA VAL A 124 4.65 6.86 -9.69
C VAL A 124 3.68 5.80 -10.21
N VAL A 125 2.81 5.28 -9.35
CA VAL A 125 1.81 4.26 -9.69
C VAL A 125 0.81 4.80 -10.73
N ASP A 126 0.35 6.04 -10.60
CA ASP A 126 -0.57 6.64 -11.58
C ASP A 126 0.07 6.77 -12.98
N ILE A 127 1.35 7.17 -13.05
CA ILE A 127 2.10 7.22 -14.32
C ILE A 127 2.23 5.83 -14.95
N VAL A 128 2.55 4.81 -14.14
CA VAL A 128 2.67 3.41 -14.59
C VAL A 128 1.33 2.92 -15.13
N ALA A 129 0.24 3.14 -14.40
CA ALA A 129 -1.09 2.69 -14.79
C ALA A 129 -1.54 3.32 -16.11
N GLN A 130 -1.41 4.65 -16.25
CA GLN A 130 -1.76 5.36 -17.47
C GLN A 130 -0.90 4.90 -18.65
N SER A 131 0.39 4.69 -18.44
CA SER A 131 1.31 4.18 -19.48
C SER A 131 0.92 2.77 -19.95
N LEU A 132 0.57 1.88 -19.00
CA LEU A 132 0.17 0.52 -19.31
C LEU A 132 -1.14 0.48 -20.12
N ARG A 133 -2.12 1.31 -19.74
CA ARG A 133 -3.36 1.48 -20.49
C ARG A 133 -3.09 2.01 -21.90
N ALA A 134 -2.29 3.05 -22.04
CA ALA A 134 -2.03 3.69 -23.33
C ALA A 134 -1.30 2.77 -24.32
N ASN A 135 -0.35 1.97 -23.83
CA ASN A 135 0.52 1.17 -24.71
C ASN A 135 -0.02 -0.24 -24.99
N TRP A 136 -0.75 -0.85 -24.05
CA TRP A 136 -1.20 -2.25 -24.16
C TRP A 136 -2.71 -2.44 -23.94
N GLY A 137 -3.47 -1.37 -23.71
CA GLY A 137 -4.91 -1.45 -23.49
C GLY A 137 -5.32 -2.13 -22.17
N LEU A 138 -4.37 -2.44 -21.29
CA LEU A 138 -4.64 -3.03 -19.98
C LEU A 138 -5.63 -2.18 -19.18
N THR A 139 -6.58 -2.82 -18.52
CA THR A 139 -7.37 -2.18 -17.48
C THR A 139 -6.53 -2.18 -16.21
N VAL A 140 -6.03 -1.02 -15.81
CA VAL A 140 -5.18 -0.89 -14.62
C VAL A 140 -5.92 -0.09 -13.55
N VAL A 141 -6.10 -0.69 -12.38
CA VAL A 141 -6.71 -0.06 -11.21
C VAL A 141 -5.63 0.21 -10.18
N THR A 142 -5.61 1.42 -9.61
CA THR A 142 -4.65 1.83 -8.59
C THR A 142 -5.36 2.09 -7.27
N VAL A 143 -4.82 1.59 -6.17
CA VAL A 143 -5.40 1.78 -4.83
C VAL A 143 -4.32 1.75 -3.75
N SER A 144 -4.54 2.43 -2.63
CA SER A 144 -3.77 2.24 -1.40
C SER A 144 -4.68 1.65 -0.33
N TRP A 145 -4.15 0.80 0.55
CA TRP A 145 -4.92 0.17 1.63
C TRP A 145 -5.69 1.19 2.47
N GLN A 146 -5.06 2.33 2.76
CA GLN A 146 -5.64 3.41 3.56
C GLN A 146 -6.93 3.99 2.92
N ARG A 147 -7.12 3.86 1.59
CA ARG A 147 -8.31 4.38 0.88
C ARG A 147 -9.59 3.58 1.15
N PHE A 148 -9.49 2.36 1.67
CA PHE A 148 -10.67 1.60 2.09
C PHE A 148 -11.25 2.10 3.42
N GLY A 149 -10.53 2.99 4.11
CA GLY A 149 -10.88 3.46 5.43
C GLY A 149 -10.82 2.35 6.47
N TYR A 150 -11.49 2.59 7.59
CA TYR A 150 -11.46 1.71 8.76
C TYR A 150 -12.87 1.60 9.36
N PRO A 151 -13.14 0.57 10.19
CA PRO A 151 -14.36 0.49 10.96
C PRO A 151 -14.63 1.79 11.74
N ALA A 152 -15.89 2.23 11.76
CA ALA A 152 -16.27 3.49 12.39
C ALA A 152 -15.92 3.50 13.88
N GLY A 153 -15.23 4.56 14.31
CA GLY A 153 -14.79 4.74 15.71
C GLY A 153 -13.60 3.89 16.13
N LEU A 154 -12.95 3.15 15.21
CA LEU A 154 -11.77 2.35 15.54
C LEU A 154 -10.53 3.21 15.83
N PHE A 155 -10.37 4.28 15.05
CA PHE A 155 -9.29 5.27 15.19
C PHE A 155 -9.90 6.66 15.33
N ASP A 156 -9.18 7.54 16.02
CA ASP A 156 -9.57 8.94 16.15
C ASP A 156 -9.59 9.63 14.78
N ALA A 157 -10.52 10.57 14.59
CA ALA A 157 -10.65 11.31 13.34
C ALA A 157 -9.39 12.15 13.03
N GLU A 158 -8.67 12.58 14.06
CA GLU A 158 -7.40 13.28 13.93
C GLU A 158 -6.29 12.34 13.41
N GLU A 159 -6.21 11.13 13.95
CA GLU A 159 -5.29 10.09 13.48
C GLU A 159 -5.54 9.74 12.00
N ILE A 160 -6.79 9.48 11.62
CA ILE A 160 -7.14 9.16 10.22
C ILE A 160 -6.74 10.30 9.25
N ARG A 161 -6.76 11.55 9.74
CA ARG A 161 -6.51 12.73 8.91
C ARG A 161 -5.04 13.14 8.88
N HIS A 162 -4.34 13.02 10.01
CA HIS A 162 -3.01 13.61 10.23
C HIS A 162 -1.95 12.59 10.66
N GLY A 163 -2.35 11.42 11.16
CA GLY A 163 -1.50 10.29 11.54
C GLY A 163 -1.10 9.43 10.34
N ILE A 164 -0.60 10.08 9.29
CA ILE A 164 -0.39 9.47 7.98
C ILE A 164 0.85 8.57 7.88
N HIS A 165 1.70 8.54 8.93
CA HIS A 165 3.00 7.87 8.87
C HIS A 165 3.51 7.47 10.27
N GLY A 166 3.59 6.17 10.55
CA GLY A 166 4.06 5.59 11.80
C GLY A 166 3.14 5.79 13.02
N GLY A 167 1.92 6.30 12.81
CA GLY A 167 0.92 6.55 13.85
C GLY A 167 0.24 5.30 14.40
N ASP A 168 -0.91 5.48 15.04
CA ASP A 168 -1.75 4.42 15.62
C ASP A 168 -2.07 3.35 14.58
N ILE A 169 -2.44 3.75 13.35
CA ILE A 169 -2.93 2.82 12.33
C ILE A 169 -1.87 1.78 11.93
N GLU A 170 -0.69 2.25 11.52
CA GLU A 170 0.40 1.37 11.05
C GLU A 170 1.00 0.59 12.21
N THR A 171 1.14 1.22 13.37
CA THR A 171 1.63 0.55 14.58
C THR A 171 0.66 -0.55 15.01
N SER A 172 -0.65 -0.29 14.96
CA SER A 172 -1.70 -1.28 15.26
C SER A 172 -1.66 -2.45 14.27
N LEU A 173 -1.55 -2.18 12.97
CA LEU A 173 -1.39 -3.23 11.94
C LEU A 173 -0.13 -4.07 12.17
N MET A 174 0.99 -3.43 12.51
CA MET A 174 2.24 -4.11 12.82
C MET A 174 2.15 -4.95 14.10
N LEU A 175 1.43 -4.50 15.13
CA LEU A 175 1.15 -5.31 16.32
C LEU A 175 0.29 -6.54 16.01
N ALA A 176 -0.56 -6.49 14.99
CA ALA A 176 -1.35 -7.64 14.54
C ALA A 176 -0.52 -8.61 13.68
N PHE A 177 0.35 -8.12 12.81
CA PHE A 177 1.09 -8.96 11.86
C PHE A 177 2.44 -9.44 12.39
N HIS A 178 3.20 -8.58 13.07
CA HIS A 178 4.56 -8.83 13.55
C HIS A 178 4.80 -8.14 14.91
N PRO A 179 4.09 -8.55 15.98
CA PRO A 179 4.21 -7.90 17.30
C PRO A 179 5.62 -7.93 17.88
N ASP A 180 6.43 -8.94 17.52
CA ASP A 180 7.82 -9.11 17.93
C ASP A 180 8.78 -8.05 17.37
N LYS A 181 8.34 -7.29 16.36
CA LYS A 181 9.14 -6.26 15.69
C LYS A 181 8.75 -4.83 16.10
N VAL A 182 7.73 -4.68 16.93
CA VAL A 182 7.25 -3.36 17.40
C VAL A 182 7.84 -3.09 18.78
N ARG A 183 8.53 -1.95 18.92
CA ARG A 183 9.07 -1.47 20.20
C ARG A 183 8.10 -0.50 20.84
N MET A 184 7.05 -1.02 21.46
CA MET A 184 6.00 -0.18 22.07
C MET A 184 6.52 0.72 23.19
N GLU A 185 7.67 0.39 23.78
CA GLU A 185 8.37 1.25 24.75
C GLU A 185 8.92 2.55 24.15
N GLU A 186 9.10 2.60 22.82
CA GLU A 186 9.51 3.80 22.07
C GLU A 186 8.31 4.46 21.35
N ALA A 187 7.09 3.90 21.50
CA ALA A 187 5.90 4.42 20.85
C ALA A 187 5.35 5.62 21.64
N GLU A 188 5.29 6.77 20.98
CA GLU A 188 4.83 8.04 21.56
C GLU A 188 3.77 8.70 20.67
N ALA A 189 3.21 9.81 21.15
CA ALA A 189 2.42 10.71 20.32
C ALA A 189 3.34 11.67 19.57
N PHE A 190 3.25 11.69 18.24
CA PHE A 190 4.05 12.54 17.36
C PHE A 190 3.13 13.55 16.65
N PRO A 191 2.95 14.77 17.19
CA PRO A 191 2.07 15.77 16.58
C PRO A 191 2.48 16.13 15.15
N SER A 192 1.50 16.32 14.28
CA SER A 192 1.73 16.69 12.89
C SER A 192 1.63 18.21 12.70
N LEU A 193 2.60 18.82 12.00
CA LEU A 193 2.51 20.20 11.51
C LEU A 193 1.21 20.42 10.72
N THR A 194 0.71 19.38 10.03
CA THR A 194 -0.51 19.49 9.23
C THR A 194 -1.74 19.84 10.06
N ALA A 195 -1.81 19.40 11.32
CA ALA A 195 -2.89 19.72 12.25
C ALA A 195 -2.84 21.20 12.69
N GLU A 196 -1.64 21.78 12.81
CA GLU A 196 -1.45 23.21 13.06
C GLU A 196 -1.85 24.03 11.82
N MET A 197 -1.41 23.60 10.63
CA MET A 197 -1.74 24.27 9.38
C MET A 197 -3.25 24.34 9.11
N GLU A 198 -4.03 23.34 9.52
CA GLU A 198 -5.49 23.39 9.35
C GLU A 198 -6.15 24.56 10.10
N ARG A 199 -5.53 25.04 11.17
CA ARG A 199 -6.02 26.19 11.97
C ARG A 199 -5.68 27.51 11.30
N ASP A 200 -4.48 27.59 10.73
CA ASP A 200 -3.92 28.86 10.24
C ASP A 200 -4.16 29.09 8.74
N TYR A 201 -4.41 28.04 7.96
CA TYR A 201 -4.53 28.11 6.50
C TYR A 201 -5.86 27.52 5.99
N THR A 202 -6.55 28.31 5.16
CA THR A 202 -7.80 27.89 4.50
C THR A 202 -7.54 26.87 3.39
N TRP A 203 -6.55 27.12 2.52
CA TRP A 203 -6.35 26.35 1.28
C TRP A 203 -5.11 25.47 1.28
N LEU A 204 -4.02 25.93 1.90
CA LEU A 204 -2.75 25.22 1.94
C LEU A 204 -2.83 24.09 2.97
N ARG A 205 -2.81 22.82 2.52
CA ARG A 205 -2.95 21.63 3.37
C ARG A 205 -2.27 20.43 2.74
N HIS A 206 -1.74 19.53 3.56
CA HIS A 206 -1.24 18.24 3.09
C HIS A 206 -2.38 17.21 3.02
N PRO A 207 -2.65 16.54 1.87
CA PRO A 207 -2.24 16.86 0.51
C PRO A 207 -3.30 17.68 -0.26
N ARG A 208 -4.49 17.91 0.31
CA ARG A 208 -5.65 18.59 -0.31
C ARG A 208 -6.26 19.61 0.65
N PRO A 209 -6.85 20.73 0.18
CA PRO A 209 -7.19 21.01 -1.23
C PRO A 209 -6.02 21.52 -2.08
N ALA A 210 -5.04 22.21 -1.51
CA ALA A 210 -3.79 22.57 -2.19
C ALA A 210 -2.58 22.04 -1.40
N GLY A 211 -2.06 20.91 -1.87
CA GLY A 211 -0.86 20.26 -1.35
C GLY A 211 0.43 21.01 -1.65
N PHE A 212 1.45 20.71 -0.87
CA PHE A 212 2.83 21.16 -1.07
C PHE A 212 3.75 19.94 -1.04
N SER A 213 4.92 20.04 -1.67
CA SER A 213 5.97 19.05 -1.54
C SER A 213 6.56 19.14 -0.13
N TRP A 214 6.69 18.00 0.53
CA TRP A 214 7.08 17.88 1.93
C TRP A 214 8.14 16.80 2.08
N MET A 215 8.94 16.90 3.13
CA MET A 215 9.79 15.84 3.65
C MET A 215 9.24 15.42 5.02
N ALA A 216 9.47 14.18 5.45
CA ALA A 216 8.91 13.68 6.71
C ALA A 216 9.29 14.57 7.92
N GLN A 217 10.52 15.09 7.96
CA GLN A 217 10.98 16.01 9.00
C GLN A 217 10.32 17.39 8.98
N ASP A 218 9.68 17.78 7.87
CA ASP A 218 8.90 19.02 7.81
C ASP A 218 7.59 18.86 8.59
N LEU A 219 7.03 17.64 8.64
CA LEU A 219 5.78 17.37 9.36
C LEU A 219 6.00 17.08 10.83
N ASN A 220 7.10 16.39 11.17
CA ASN A 220 7.57 16.19 12.53
C ASN A 220 9.07 15.83 12.52
N PRO A 221 9.92 16.43 13.39
CA PRO A 221 11.36 16.14 13.41
C PRO A 221 11.74 14.66 13.62
N ALA A 222 10.88 13.85 14.23
CA ALA A 222 11.09 12.41 14.40
C ALA A 222 10.81 11.60 13.13
N GLY A 223 10.23 12.23 12.10
CA GLY A 223 9.82 11.60 10.84
C GLY A 223 8.47 10.90 10.90
N VAL A 224 7.86 10.79 12.07
CA VAL A 224 6.56 10.13 12.30
C VAL A 224 5.51 11.15 12.67
N VAL A 225 4.27 10.89 12.28
CA VAL A 225 3.10 11.70 12.65
C VAL A 225 1.93 10.79 13.02
N GLY A 226 1.25 11.13 14.11
CA GLY A 226 0.15 10.34 14.69
C GLY A 226 0.44 9.88 16.12
N ASP A 227 -0.51 9.16 16.72
CA ASP A 227 -0.38 8.65 18.09
C ASP A 227 -0.05 7.16 18.11
N ALA A 228 1.24 6.82 18.02
CA ALA A 228 1.68 5.43 18.07
C ALA A 228 1.44 4.78 19.44
N ALA A 229 1.39 5.57 20.52
CA ALA A 229 1.14 5.05 21.88
C ALA A 229 -0.30 4.54 22.04
N ALA A 230 -1.25 5.03 21.22
CA ALA A 230 -2.63 4.55 21.20
C ALA A 230 -2.82 3.18 20.50
N ALA A 231 -1.76 2.65 19.89
CA ALA A 231 -1.82 1.45 19.07
C ALA A 231 -2.10 0.18 19.86
N THR A 232 -2.91 -0.71 19.26
CA THR A 232 -3.19 -2.03 19.83
C THR A 232 -3.31 -3.09 18.74
N ALA A 233 -2.92 -4.33 19.05
CA ALA A 233 -3.11 -5.45 18.14
C ALA A 233 -4.59 -5.65 17.74
N ALA A 234 -5.53 -5.39 18.66
CA ALA A 234 -6.97 -5.50 18.39
C ALA A 234 -7.45 -4.50 17.32
N LYS A 235 -6.96 -3.25 17.37
CA LYS A 235 -7.20 -2.26 16.30
C LYS A 235 -6.62 -2.76 14.97
N GLY A 236 -5.40 -3.30 15.00
CA GLY A 236 -4.74 -3.86 13.81
C GLY A 236 -5.54 -4.99 13.16
N GLU A 237 -6.03 -5.93 13.96
CA GLU A 237 -6.85 -7.04 13.48
C GLU A 237 -8.16 -6.55 12.84
N ALA A 238 -8.85 -5.60 13.48
CA ALA A 238 -10.09 -5.04 12.95
C ALA A 238 -9.86 -4.24 11.67
N ALA A 239 -8.80 -3.44 11.60
CA ALA A 239 -8.42 -2.67 10.41
C ALA A 239 -8.05 -3.61 9.26
N ALA A 240 -7.24 -4.64 9.52
CA ALA A 240 -6.85 -5.63 8.53
C ALA A 240 -8.06 -6.40 7.98
N ALA A 241 -8.96 -6.86 8.84
CA ALA A 241 -10.17 -7.57 8.41
C ALA A 241 -11.05 -6.70 7.50
N HIS A 242 -11.20 -5.42 7.84
CA HIS A 242 -11.92 -4.45 7.00
C HIS A 242 -11.25 -4.26 5.64
N GLY A 243 -9.94 -4.01 5.60
CA GLY A 243 -9.18 -3.82 4.36
C GLY A 243 -9.20 -5.07 3.46
N VAL A 244 -9.07 -6.27 4.04
CA VAL A 244 -9.19 -7.55 3.31
C VAL A 244 -10.55 -7.67 2.64
N ALA A 245 -11.64 -7.44 3.39
CA ALA A 245 -12.99 -7.52 2.85
C ALA A 245 -13.23 -6.49 1.73
N ALA A 246 -12.79 -5.25 1.94
CA ALA A 246 -12.93 -4.18 0.96
C ALA A 246 -12.14 -4.44 -0.32
N PHE A 247 -10.93 -5.00 -0.22
CA PHE A 247 -10.13 -5.34 -1.39
C PHE A 247 -10.67 -6.54 -2.17
N ILE A 248 -11.22 -7.55 -1.49
CA ILE A 248 -11.95 -8.64 -2.17
C ILE A 248 -13.17 -8.08 -2.91
N ALA A 249 -13.90 -7.13 -2.32
CA ALA A 249 -15.01 -6.45 -2.99
C ALA A 249 -14.52 -5.67 -4.23
N LEU A 250 -13.40 -4.96 -4.15
CA LEU A 250 -12.78 -4.31 -5.30
C LEU A 250 -12.43 -5.32 -6.40
N LEU A 251 -11.84 -6.47 -6.06
CA LEU A 251 -11.50 -7.51 -7.03
C LEU A 251 -12.75 -8.06 -7.75
N ARG A 252 -13.90 -8.15 -7.08
CA ARG A 252 -15.19 -8.47 -7.70
C ARG A 252 -15.64 -7.43 -8.71
N GLU A 253 -15.53 -6.16 -8.36
CA GLU A 253 -15.86 -5.07 -9.28
C GLU A 253 -14.95 -5.11 -10.51
N VAL A 254 -13.63 -5.29 -10.29
CA VAL A 254 -12.64 -5.43 -11.36
C VAL A 254 -12.95 -6.62 -12.26
N GLN A 255 -13.36 -7.77 -11.71
CA GLN A 255 -13.73 -8.96 -12.49
C GLN A 255 -14.84 -8.66 -13.51
N CYS A 256 -15.84 -7.88 -13.13
CA CYS A 256 -17.00 -7.55 -13.98
C CYS A 256 -16.80 -6.29 -14.84
N PHE A 257 -15.76 -5.49 -14.56
CA PHE A 257 -15.51 -4.22 -15.24
C PHE A 257 -14.79 -4.38 -16.59
N SER A 258 -15.15 -3.56 -17.58
CA SER A 258 -14.49 -3.46 -18.89
C SER A 258 -14.46 -2.01 -19.39
N LEU A 259 -13.33 -1.59 -19.95
CA LEU A 259 -13.12 -0.27 -20.57
C LEU A 259 -13.33 -0.28 -22.09
#